data_AF-G2GXT6-F1
#
_entry.id   AF-G2GXT6-F1
#
_cell.length_a   1.000
_cell.length_b   1.000
_cell.length_c   1.000
_cell.angle_alpha   90.00
_cell.angle_beta   90.00
_cell.angle_gamma   90.00
#
_symmetry.space_group_name_H-M   'P 1'
#
loop_
_entity.id
_entity.type
_entity.pdbx_description
1 polymer ?
#
loop_
_entity_poly.entity_id
_entity_poly.type
_entity_poly.pdbx_seq_one_letter_code
_entity_poly.pdbx_strand_id
1 'polypeptide(L)' 'IGQVVSREELSEKVLGKRLTPFDRAIDMHVSNLRRKLPGREDGGYHWFKTLRGRGYLMVAKK' A
#
# COMPACT_ATOMS: atom_id res chain seq x y z
N ILE A 1 -3.57 -14.00 -7.27
CA ILE A 1 -2.24 -13.59 -6.77
C ILE A 1 -2.17 -12.08 -6.91
N GLY A 2 -1.84 -11.33 -5.85
CA GLY A 2 -1.65 -9.88 -5.93
C GLY A 2 -0.26 -9.50 -6.46
N GLN A 3 -0.11 -8.27 -6.97
CA GLN A 3 1.18 -7.73 -7.45
C GLN A 3 1.81 -6.79 -6.41
N VAL A 4 3.13 -6.86 -6.28
CA VAL A 4 3.90 -5.89 -5.49
C VAL A 4 4.08 -4.62 -6.32
N VAL A 5 3.70 -3.48 -5.76
CA VAL A 5 3.89 -2.16 -6.37
C VAL A 5 4.84 -1.34 -5.50
N SER A 6 5.85 -0.73 -6.12
CA SER A 6 6.88 0.03 -5.41
C SER A 6 6.36 1.38 -4.90
N ARG A 7 7.10 2.01 -3.98
CA ARG A 7 6.73 3.35 -3.49
C ARG A 7 6.93 4.40 -4.56
N GLU A 8 7.96 4.22 -5.37
CA GLU A 8 8.33 5.06 -6.49
C GLU A 8 7.20 5.07 -7.52
N GLU A 9 6.72 3.89 -7.93
CA GLU A 9 5.62 3.76 -8.88
C GLU A 9 4.31 4.35 -8.32
N LEU A 10 3.99 4.09 -7.05
CA LEU A 10 2.82 4.69 -6.42
C LEU A 10 2.92 6.21 -6.34
N SER A 11 4.09 6.76 -6.01
CA SER A 11 4.29 8.21 -5.96
C SER A 11 4.07 8.83 -7.33
N GLU A 12 4.65 8.24 -8.38
CA GLU A 12 4.53 8.78 -9.74
C GLU A 12 3.11 8.64 -10.28
N LYS A 13 2.50 7.46 -10.16
CA LYS A 13 1.19 7.17 -10.75
C LYS A 13 0.00 7.74 -9.96
N VAL A 14 0.11 7.81 -8.64
CA VAL A 14 -1.00 8.24 -7.76
C VAL A 14 -0.86 9.70 -7.33
N LEU A 15 0.36 10.15 -7.04
CA LEU A 15 0.62 11.51 -6.56
C LEU A 15 1.18 12.44 -7.65
N GLY A 16 1.52 11.92 -8.84
CA GLY A 16 2.06 12.72 -9.94
C GLY A 16 3.45 13.31 -9.67
N LYS A 17 4.20 12.74 -8.73
CA LYS A 17 5.50 13.27 -8.30
C LYS A 17 6.51 12.16 -8.02
N ARG A 18 7.80 12.47 -8.20
CA ARG A 18 8.88 11.57 -7.81
C ARG A 18 8.93 11.40 -6.30
N LEU A 19 9.25 10.18 -5.86
CA LEU A 19 9.45 9.87 -4.45
C LEU A 19 10.74 10.54 -3.94
N THR A 20 10.68 11.17 -2.77
CA THR A 20 11.85 11.72 -2.08
C THR A 20 12.14 10.95 -0.78
N PRO A 21 13.39 11.00 -0.24
CA PRO A 21 13.79 10.16 0.90
C PRO A 21 12.93 10.30 2.17
N PHE A 22 12.31 11.47 2.37
CA PHE A 22 11.48 11.77 3.53
C PHE A 22 9.98 11.78 3.21
N ASP A 23 9.59 11.43 1.98
CA ASP A 23 8.19 11.41 1.60
C ASP A 23 7.47 10.22 2.24
N ARG A 24 6.44 10.53 3.03
CA ARG A 24 5.60 9.56 3.74
C ARG A 24 4.16 9.57 3.23
N ALA A 25 3.85 10.30 2.16
CA ALA A 25 2.50 10.45 1.65
C ALA A 25 1.88 9.08 1.31
N ILE A 26 2.61 8.20 0.63
CA ILE A 26 2.13 6.84 0.32
C ILE A 26 1.86 6.03 1.60
N ASP A 27 2.76 6.06 2.58
CA ASP A 27 2.55 5.41 3.88
C ASP A 27 1.30 5.94 4.59
N MET A 28 1.07 7.25 4.55
CA MET A 28 -0.12 7.89 5.11
C MET A 28 -1.39 7.47 4.38
N HIS A 29 -1.39 7.45 3.05
CA HIS A 29 -2.52 6.97 2.26
C HIS A 29 -2.84 5.51 2.58
N VAL A 30 -1.83 4.64 2.67
CA VAL A 30 -2.04 3.22 3.05
C VAL A 30 -2.59 3.10 4.47
N SER A 31 -2.09 3.89 5.43
CA SER A 31 -2.63 3.93 6.80
C SER A 31 -4.10 4.36 6.84
N ASN A 32 -4.44 5.41 6.09
CA ASN A 32 -5.81 5.89 5.97
C ASN A 32 -6.72 4.85 5.32
N LEU A 33 -6.25 4.17 4.26
CA LEU A 33 -7.00 3.09 3.64
C LEU A 33 -7.23 1.92 4.61
N ARG A 34 -6.23 1.53 5.41
CA ARG A 34 -6.40 0.48 6.42
C ARG A 34 -7.47 0.81 7.47
N ARG A 35 -7.64 2.08 7.81
CA ARG A 35 -8.70 2.54 8.72
C ARG A 35 -10.08 2.62 8.06
N LYS A 36 -10.13 2.92 6.76
CA LYS A 36 -11.37 3.11 6.00
C LYS A 36 -11.96 1.80 5.47
N LEU A 37 -11.10 0.85 5.12
CA LEU A 37 -11.54 -0.44 4.61
C LEU A 37 -12.00 -1.33 5.77
N PRO A 38 -13.09 -2.09 5.59
CA PRO A 38 -13.57 -3.00 6.62
C PRO A 38 -12.53 -4.10 6.90
N GLY A 39 -12.62 -4.73 8.08
CA GLY A 39 -11.86 -5.93 8.36
C GLY A 39 -12.15 -7.02 7.33
N ARG A 40 -11.15 -7.81 6.96
CA ARG A 40 -11.35 -8.93 6.05
C ARG A 40 -11.90 -10.13 6.79
N GLU A 41 -12.82 -10.84 6.15
CA GLU A 41 -13.42 -12.09 6.64
C GLU A 41 -12.40 -13.23 6.77
N ASP A 42 -11.23 -13.10 6.12
CA ASP A 42 -10.19 -14.12 6.06
C ASP A 42 -9.22 -14.17 7.24
N GLY A 43 -9.68 -13.82 8.44
CA GLY A 43 -8.88 -13.93 9.67
C GLY A 43 -8.15 -12.65 10.05
N GLY A 44 -8.66 -11.48 9.67
CA GLY A 44 -8.22 -10.19 10.23
C GLY A 44 -6.94 -9.61 9.61
N TYR A 45 -6.45 -10.14 8.50
CA TYR A 45 -5.35 -9.51 7.78
C TYR A 45 -5.79 -8.17 7.16
N HIS A 46 -4.86 -7.21 7.08
CA HIS A 46 -5.11 -5.97 6.34
C HIS A 46 -5.14 -6.22 4.82
N TRP A 47 -5.92 -5.42 4.09
CA TRP A 47 -5.97 -5.41 2.62
C TRP A 47 -4.62 -5.20 1.94
N PHE A 48 -3.69 -4.52 2.61
CA PHE A 48 -2.37 -4.21 2.09
C PHE A 48 -1.26 -4.70 3.02
N LYS A 49 -0.38 -5.55 2.51
CA LYS A 49 0.85 -5.97 3.18
C LYS A 49 2.00 -5.04 2.81
N THR A 50 2.72 -4.56 3.82
CA THR A 50 3.95 -3.79 3.61
C THR A 50 5.11 -4.76 3.41
N LEU A 51 5.84 -4.63 2.29
CA LEU A 51 7.09 -5.33 2.04
C LEU A 51 8.24 -4.33 2.17
N ARG A 52 8.99 -4.41 3.28
CA ARG A 52 10.07 -3.47 3.59
C ARG A 52 11.07 -3.43 2.43
N GLY A 53 11.42 -2.22 2.00
CA GLY A 53 12.31 -1.99 0.85
C GLY A 53 11.74 -2.32 -0.54
N ARG A 54 10.51 -2.86 -0.65
CA ARG A 54 9.92 -3.23 -1.94
C ARG A 54 8.63 -2.49 -2.29
N GLY A 55 7.82 -2.11 -1.28
CA GLY A 55 6.56 -1.39 -1.48
C GLY A 55 5.38 -2.10 -0.82
N TYR A 56 4.24 -2.16 -1.50
CA TYR A 56 3.01 -2.73 -0.97
C TYR A 56 2.44 -3.81 -1.88
N LEU A 57 1.84 -4.80 -1.26
CA LEU A 57 1.11 -5.88 -1.93
C LEU A 57 -0.35 -5.79 -1.51
N MET A 58 -1.26 -5.68 -2.48
CA MET A 58 -2.67 -5.91 -2.20
C MET A 58 -2.89 -7.41 -1.99
N VAL A 59 -3.49 -7.76 -0.86
CA VAL A 59 -3.85 -9.14 -0.54
C VAL A 59 -5.12 -9.46 -1.33
N ALA A 60 -5.00 -9.98 -2.54
CA ALA A 60 -6.15 -10.58 -3.22
C ALA A 60 -6.28 -12.02 -2.73
N LYS A 61 -7.35 -12.35 -2.00
CA LYS A 61 -7.67 -13.76 -1.75
C LYS A 61 -8.33 -14.34 -3.00
N LYS A 62 -8.15 -15.65 -3.17
CA LYS A 62 -9.15 -16.50 -3.81
C LYS A 62 -10.24 -16.77 -2.78
#